data_AF-H2ZER0-F1
#
_entry.id   AF-H2ZER0-F1
#
_cell.length_a   1.000
_cell.length_b   1.000
_cell.length_c   1.000
_cell.angle_alpha   90.00
_cell.angle_beta   90.00
_cell.angle_gamma   90.00
#
_symmetry.space_group_name_H-M   'P 1'
#
loop_
_entity.id
_entity.type
_entity.pdbx_description
1 polymer ?
#
loop_
_entity_poly.entity_id
_entity_poly.type
_entity_poly.pdbx_seq_one_letter_code
_entity_poly.pdbx_strand_id
1 'polypeptide(L)'
;MATFDQFESVLKLAGKLGVSNEQLNTLESVEIIKNVGTKWFKRNVHILIAGFICLAVVVPPSYLVYIIKHKTEEGSMFLQEWSDASRKGPLRDLKCLVEFGPYEPYVRKPVDCKTCAGITEVKHVRNLTQKDFLHDYAFTMQPVVVEDGQLNWTARETFSYDYFKGIYTPGSKAFEQVSTKCQFFPYDTNMNGLREFFTMSKDRVEGKEDRWYIGWSNCEGPAANELRKHYHLPYFLPPELDHSKVDWVFMGMPGYGAPMHVDFVTTSSWQAQLRGIKKWTFETPPECYGICPTTLEVKVKPGEIIVFDGNSWYHQTEIIGNETSIVIGSEYF
;
A
#
# COMPACT_ATOMS: atom_id res chain seq x y z
N MET A 1 -67.18 0.76 -20.68
CA MET A 1 -66.54 2.10 -20.50
C MET A 1 -65.80 2.42 -21.78
N ALA A 2 -65.90 3.65 -22.28
CA ALA A 2 -65.08 4.09 -23.41
C ALA A 2 -63.59 4.01 -23.04
N THR A 3 -62.73 3.61 -23.98
CA THR A 3 -61.28 3.58 -23.76
C THR A 3 -60.67 4.98 -23.88
N PHE A 4 -59.45 5.16 -23.36
CA PHE A 4 -58.71 6.43 -23.46
C PHE A 4 -58.59 6.89 -24.93
N ASP A 5 -58.26 5.98 -25.83
CA ASP A 5 -58.07 6.26 -27.26
C ASP A 5 -59.38 6.69 -27.95
N GLN A 6 -60.52 6.12 -27.54
CA GLN A 6 -61.84 6.52 -28.01
C GLN A 6 -62.18 7.94 -27.56
N PHE A 7 -61.85 8.29 -26.31
CA PHE A 7 -62.05 9.64 -25.78
C PHE A 7 -61.13 10.67 -26.45
N GLU A 8 -59.86 10.33 -26.67
CA GLU A 8 -58.90 11.19 -27.36
C GLU A 8 -59.31 11.46 -28.82
N SER A 9 -59.83 10.44 -29.50
CA SER A 9 -60.36 10.57 -30.86
C SER A 9 -61.57 11.51 -30.93
N VAL A 10 -62.47 11.45 -29.95
CA VAL A 10 -63.63 12.35 -29.83
C VAL A 10 -63.17 13.79 -29.56
N LEU A 11 -62.19 14.01 -28.68
CA LEU A 11 -61.64 15.35 -28.42
C LEU A 11 -60.98 15.96 -29.66
N LYS A 12 -60.21 15.17 -30.41
CA LYS A 12 -59.59 15.60 -31.67
C LYS A 12 -60.65 15.97 -32.71
N LEU A 13 -61.75 15.22 -32.79
CA LEU A 13 -62.86 15.52 -33.70
C LEU A 13 -63.62 16.78 -33.26
N ALA A 14 -63.83 16.97 -31.95
CA ALA A 14 -64.47 18.17 -31.39
C ALA A 14 -63.67 19.45 -31.71
N GLY A 15 -62.35 19.40 -31.58
CA GLY A 15 -61.47 20.52 -31.96
C GLY A 15 -61.52 20.84 -33.46
N LYS A 16 -61.62 19.82 -34.33
CA LYS A 16 -61.80 20.03 -35.78
C LYS A 16 -63.15 20.64 -36.15
N LEU A 17 -64.18 20.42 -35.33
CA LEU A 17 -65.52 20.99 -35.49
C LEU A 17 -65.65 22.40 -34.86
N GLY A 18 -64.55 22.98 -34.39
CA GLY A 18 -64.51 24.35 -33.85
C GLY A 18 -64.97 24.47 -32.40
N VAL A 19 -65.15 23.35 -31.68
CA VAL A 19 -65.46 23.39 -30.24
C VAL A 19 -64.21 23.76 -29.45
N SER A 20 -64.26 24.86 -28.71
CA SER A 20 -63.11 25.31 -27.91
C SER A 20 -62.94 24.50 -26.63
N ASN A 21 -61.73 24.48 -26.08
CA ASN A 21 -61.46 23.82 -24.79
C ASN A 21 -62.27 24.45 -23.65
N GLU A 22 -62.59 25.75 -23.71
CA GLU A 22 -63.49 26.39 -22.74
C GLU A 22 -64.91 25.84 -22.82
N GLN A 23 -65.45 25.63 -24.03
CA GLN A 23 -66.78 25.03 -24.23
C GLN A 23 -66.82 23.55 -23.83
N LEU A 24 -65.71 22.81 -23.97
CA LEU A 24 -65.63 21.44 -23.48
C LEU A 24 -65.56 21.39 -21.95
N ASN A 25 -64.93 22.38 -21.30
CA ASN A 25 -64.84 22.47 -19.85
C ASN A 25 -66.16 22.82 -19.17
N THR A 26 -67.15 23.35 -19.90
CA THR A 26 -68.51 23.58 -19.35
C THR A 26 -69.36 22.32 -19.32
N LEU A 27 -68.91 21.21 -19.91
CA LEU A 27 -69.62 19.94 -19.87
C LEU A 27 -69.36 19.22 -18.54
N GLU A 28 -70.44 18.89 -17.82
CA GLU A 28 -70.38 18.19 -16.53
C GLU A 28 -69.59 16.87 -16.62
N SER A 29 -69.73 16.13 -17.72
CA SER A 29 -68.99 14.89 -17.97
C SER A 29 -67.47 15.08 -18.00
N VAL A 30 -66.99 16.21 -18.53
CA VAL A 30 -65.55 16.54 -18.59
C VAL A 30 -65.04 16.94 -17.21
N GLU A 31 -65.85 17.68 -16.45
CA GLU A 31 -65.55 18.04 -15.07
C GLU A 31 -65.46 16.80 -14.17
N ILE A 32 -66.38 15.83 -14.32
CA ILE A 32 -66.33 14.54 -13.62
C ILE A 32 -65.03 13.79 -13.93
N ILE A 33 -64.62 13.69 -15.19
CA ILE A 33 -63.39 12.99 -15.59
C ILE A 33 -62.14 13.68 -15.00
N LYS A 34 -62.06 15.01 -15.07
CA LYS A 34 -60.97 15.78 -14.44
C LYS A 34 -60.91 15.58 -12.93
N ASN A 35 -62.08 15.57 -12.29
CA ASN A 35 -62.19 15.32 -10.86
C ASN A 35 -61.80 13.88 -10.49
N VAL A 36 -62.07 12.88 -11.34
CA VAL A 36 -61.62 11.49 -11.14
C VAL A 36 -60.10 11.37 -11.21
N GLY A 37 -59.45 11.97 -12.20
CA GLY A 37 -57.99 11.98 -12.31
C GLY A 37 -57.31 12.67 -11.13
N THR A 38 -57.85 13.83 -10.71
CA THR A 38 -57.34 14.58 -9.56
C THR A 38 -57.56 13.81 -8.24
N LYS A 39 -58.73 13.18 -8.07
CA LYS A 39 -59.01 12.30 -6.91
C LYS A 39 -58.12 11.06 -6.89
N TRP A 40 -57.81 10.49 -8.06
CA TRP A 40 -56.88 9.36 -8.17
C TRP A 40 -55.48 9.77 -7.73
N PHE A 41 -54.95 10.89 -8.23
CA PHE A 41 -53.63 11.37 -7.82
C PHE A 41 -53.59 11.67 -6.32
N LYS A 42 -54.60 12.38 -5.79
CA LYS A 42 -54.71 12.64 -4.34
C LYS A 42 -54.81 11.36 -3.51
N ARG A 43 -55.55 10.35 -3.99
CA ARG A 43 -55.69 9.06 -3.28
C ARG A 43 -54.41 8.22 -3.29
N ASN A 44 -53.58 8.36 -4.33
CA ASN A 44 -52.37 7.56 -4.50
C ASN A 44 -51.08 8.36 -4.25
N VAL A 45 -51.16 9.61 -3.80
CA VAL A 45 -49.99 10.49 -3.60
C VAL A 45 -48.98 9.88 -2.64
N HIS A 46 -49.44 9.19 -1.59
CA HIS A 46 -48.55 8.50 -0.65
C HIS A 46 -47.80 7.33 -1.28
N ILE A 47 -48.42 6.61 -2.21
CA ILE A 47 -47.77 5.51 -2.94
C ILE A 47 -46.74 6.06 -3.91
N LEU A 48 -47.05 7.16 -4.60
CA LEU A 48 -46.12 7.84 -5.50
C LEU A 48 -44.91 8.42 -4.74
N ILE A 49 -45.15 9.04 -3.59
CA ILE A 49 -44.08 9.53 -2.70
C ILE A 49 -43.25 8.36 -2.18
N ALA A 50 -43.87 7.27 -1.71
CA ALA A 50 -43.13 6.10 -1.25
C ALA A 50 -42.29 5.46 -2.37
N GLY A 51 -42.84 5.36 -3.58
CA GLY A 51 -42.11 4.89 -4.77
C GLY A 51 -40.91 5.78 -5.11
N PHE A 52 -41.09 7.09 -5.04
CA PHE A 52 -40.00 8.05 -5.25
C PHE A 52 -38.92 7.94 -4.16
N ILE A 53 -39.31 7.86 -2.88
CA ILE A 53 -38.37 7.66 -1.77
C ILE A 53 -37.58 6.36 -1.96
N CYS A 54 -38.24 5.27 -2.35
CA CYS A 54 -37.57 4.00 -2.61
C CYS A 54 -36.55 4.14 -3.76
N LEU A 55 -36.94 4.76 -4.87
CA LEU A 55 -36.05 5.01 -6.02
C LEU A 55 -34.88 5.95 -5.70
N ALA A 56 -35.07 6.92 -4.82
CA ALA A 56 -34.03 7.90 -4.49
C ALA A 56 -33.10 7.42 -3.36
N VAL A 57 -33.62 6.65 -2.40
CA VAL A 57 -32.89 6.30 -1.16
C VAL A 57 -32.38 4.85 -1.19
N VAL A 58 -33.07 3.92 -1.85
CA VAL A 58 -32.68 2.50 -1.82
C VAL A 58 -31.84 2.14 -3.04
N VAL A 59 -32.28 2.56 -4.23
CA VAL A 59 -31.62 2.16 -5.48
C VAL A 59 -30.19 2.69 -5.60
N PRO A 60 -29.89 3.99 -5.37
CA PRO A 60 -28.54 4.49 -5.56
C PRO A 60 -27.52 3.89 -4.59
N PRO A 61 -27.81 3.76 -3.26
CA PRO A 61 -26.88 3.08 -2.35
C PRO A 61 -26.71 1.59 -2.67
N SER A 62 -27.77 0.90 -3.07
CA SER A 62 -27.67 -0.52 -3.44
C SER A 62 -26.81 -0.71 -4.69
N TYR A 63 -26.98 0.16 -5.68
CA TYR A 63 -26.15 0.19 -6.88
C TYR A 63 -24.68 0.50 -6.55
N LEU A 64 -24.44 1.49 -5.68
CA LEU A 64 -23.11 1.85 -5.20
C LEU A 64 -22.40 0.68 -4.50
N VAL A 65 -23.09 -0.01 -3.59
CA VAL A 65 -22.57 -1.19 -2.90
C VAL A 65 -22.25 -2.30 -3.89
N TYR A 66 -23.11 -2.49 -4.90
CA TYR A 66 -22.91 -3.49 -5.94
C TYR A 66 -21.63 -3.23 -6.76
N ILE A 67 -21.44 -2.01 -7.28
CA ILE A 67 -20.27 -1.67 -8.10
C ILE A 67 -18.96 -1.73 -7.30
N ILE A 68 -18.99 -1.36 -6.02
CA ILE A 68 -17.84 -1.46 -5.10
C ILE A 68 -17.49 -2.94 -4.85
N LYS A 69 -18.49 -3.78 -4.52
CA LYS A 69 -18.28 -5.19 -4.20
C LYS A 69 -17.72 -5.98 -5.39
N HIS A 70 -18.14 -5.65 -6.61
CA HIS A 70 -17.70 -6.32 -7.84
C HIS A 70 -16.49 -5.66 -8.49
N LYS A 71 -15.88 -4.64 -7.85
CA LYS A 71 -14.67 -3.96 -8.31
C LYS A 71 -14.77 -3.45 -9.76
N THR A 72 -15.89 -2.84 -10.14
CA THR A 72 -16.00 -2.22 -11.47
C THR A 72 -15.13 -0.96 -11.57
N GLU A 73 -14.91 -0.48 -12.79
CA GLU A 73 -14.15 0.75 -13.04
C GLU A 73 -14.81 1.96 -12.36
N GLU A 74 -16.15 2.07 -12.43
CA GLU A 74 -16.90 3.14 -11.78
C GLU A 74 -16.83 3.05 -10.25
N GLY A 75 -16.91 1.83 -9.70
CA GLY A 75 -16.76 1.61 -8.26
C GLY A 75 -15.38 2.00 -7.74
N SER A 76 -14.35 1.72 -8.53
CA SER A 76 -12.95 2.07 -8.20
C SER A 76 -12.71 3.58 -8.26
N MET A 77 -13.22 4.27 -9.30
CA MET A 77 -13.17 5.72 -9.39
C MET A 77 -13.87 6.41 -8.21
N PHE A 78 -15.07 5.94 -7.85
CA PHE A 78 -15.82 6.50 -6.72
C PHE A 78 -15.07 6.33 -5.40
N LEU A 79 -14.50 5.15 -5.13
CA LEU A 79 -13.69 4.91 -3.94
C LEU A 79 -12.45 5.80 -3.89
N GLN A 80 -11.81 6.03 -5.04
CA GLN A 80 -10.64 6.89 -5.13
C GLN A 80 -11.01 8.35 -4.84
N GLU A 81 -12.10 8.85 -5.41
CA GLU A 81 -12.56 10.22 -5.18
C GLU A 81 -13.05 10.44 -3.75
N TRP A 82 -13.77 9.47 -3.17
CA TRP A 82 -14.15 9.49 -1.75
C TRP A 82 -12.94 9.45 -0.82
N SER A 83 -11.95 8.62 -1.13
CA SER A 83 -10.67 8.55 -0.41
C SER A 83 -9.93 9.87 -0.50
N ASP A 84 -9.87 10.50 -1.67
CA ASP A 84 -9.20 11.79 -1.88
C ASP A 84 -9.95 12.96 -1.22
N ALA A 85 -11.28 12.93 -1.20
CA ALA A 85 -12.09 13.89 -0.44
C ALA A 85 -11.91 13.71 1.08
N SER A 86 -11.87 12.46 1.56
CA SER A 86 -11.64 12.13 2.97
C SER A 86 -10.21 12.47 3.42
N ARG A 87 -9.23 12.35 2.53
CA ARG A 87 -7.83 12.78 2.75
C ARG A 87 -7.65 14.29 2.86
N LYS A 88 -8.59 15.10 2.34
CA LYS A 88 -8.57 16.57 2.42
C LYS A 88 -9.19 17.12 3.72
N GLY A 89 -9.67 16.27 4.63
CA GLY A 89 -10.26 16.68 5.91
C GLY A 89 -9.23 16.93 7.03
N PRO A 90 -9.66 17.54 8.17
CA PRO A 90 -8.81 17.91 9.32
C PRO A 90 -8.21 16.71 10.10
N LEU A 91 -8.46 15.48 9.63
CA LEU A 91 -7.90 14.25 10.20
C LEU A 91 -6.38 14.19 10.15
N ARG A 92 -5.75 14.97 9.26
CA ARG A 92 -4.28 15.07 9.17
C ARG A 92 -3.65 15.85 10.34
N ASP A 93 -4.38 16.78 10.94
CA ASP A 93 -3.89 17.63 12.04
C ASP A 93 -4.30 17.09 13.42
N LEU A 94 -5.16 16.06 13.45
CA LEU A 94 -5.53 15.37 14.67
C LEU A 94 -4.42 14.38 15.03
N LYS A 95 -3.66 14.71 16.08
CA LYS A 95 -2.79 13.73 16.75
C LYS A 95 -3.66 12.56 17.20
N CYS A 96 -3.27 11.35 16.82
CA CYS A 96 -3.94 10.14 17.29
C CYS A 96 -3.95 10.13 18.83
N LEU A 97 -5.10 9.79 19.43
CA LEU A 97 -5.24 9.66 20.88
C LEU A 97 -4.26 8.62 21.44
N VAL A 98 -3.91 7.63 20.61
CA VAL A 98 -2.99 6.54 20.91
C VAL A 98 -1.97 6.47 19.77
N GLU A 99 -0.69 6.48 20.10
CA GLU A 99 0.38 6.20 19.13
C GLU A 99 0.36 4.71 18.80
N PHE A 100 0.36 4.39 17.50
CA PHE A 100 0.17 3.01 17.03
C PHE A 100 1.38 2.10 17.31
N GLY A 101 2.60 2.65 17.36
CA GLY A 101 3.84 1.88 17.45
C GLY A 101 3.90 0.86 18.60
N PRO A 102 3.55 1.22 19.86
CA PRO A 102 3.53 0.24 20.96
C PRO A 102 2.52 -0.90 20.79
N TYR A 103 1.48 -0.72 19.96
CA TYR A 103 0.41 -1.70 19.77
C TYR A 103 0.57 -2.53 18.49
N GLU A 104 1.44 -2.09 17.57
CA GLU A 104 1.69 -2.73 16.27
C GLU A 104 1.86 -4.26 16.35
N PRO A 105 2.75 -4.78 17.23
CA PRO A 105 2.99 -6.22 17.30
C PRO A 105 1.77 -7.03 17.76
N TYR A 106 0.82 -6.39 18.46
CA TYR A 106 -0.35 -7.03 19.07
C TYR A 106 -1.58 -7.05 18.15
N VAL A 107 -1.59 -6.24 17.09
CA VAL A 107 -2.71 -6.13 16.14
C VAL A 107 -2.42 -6.79 14.80
N ARG A 108 -1.22 -7.38 14.63
CA ARG A 108 -0.88 -8.14 13.43
C ARG A 108 -1.78 -9.37 13.28
N LYS A 109 -1.98 -9.79 12.04
CA LYS A 109 -2.73 -11.02 11.74
C LYS A 109 -1.89 -12.24 12.20
N PRO A 110 -2.49 -13.20 12.93
CA PRO A 110 -1.80 -14.44 13.27
C PRO A 110 -1.35 -15.20 12.03
N VAL A 111 -0.16 -15.80 12.10
CA VAL A 111 0.44 -16.61 11.03
C VAL A 111 -0.09 -18.05 11.08
N ASP A 112 -0.31 -18.68 9.92
CA ASP A 112 -0.59 -20.12 9.85
C ASP A 112 0.70 -20.92 10.03
N CYS A 113 0.93 -21.44 11.23
CA CYS A 113 2.18 -22.12 11.61
C CYS A 113 2.56 -23.33 10.73
N LYS A 114 1.65 -23.86 9.91
CA LYS A 114 1.98 -24.92 8.94
C LYS A 114 3.01 -24.47 7.91
N THR A 115 3.06 -23.17 7.59
CA THR A 115 3.98 -22.61 6.60
C THR A 115 5.44 -22.60 7.08
N CYS A 116 5.70 -22.69 8.39
CA CYS A 116 7.05 -22.71 8.96
C CYS A 116 7.44 -24.02 9.67
N ALA A 117 6.54 -24.99 9.77
CA ALA A 117 6.78 -26.26 10.50
C ALA A 117 7.95 -27.10 9.95
N GLY A 118 8.27 -26.99 8.65
CA GLY A 118 9.36 -27.72 8.00
C GLY A 118 10.68 -26.94 7.90
N ILE A 119 10.70 -25.68 8.35
CA ILE A 119 11.86 -24.81 8.21
C ILE A 119 12.87 -25.16 9.30
N THR A 120 14.13 -25.29 8.91
CA THR A 120 15.23 -25.67 9.82
C THR A 120 16.39 -24.70 9.76
N GLU A 121 16.56 -23.99 8.65
CA GLU A 121 17.66 -23.06 8.40
C GLU A 121 17.28 -22.05 7.32
N VAL A 122 18.06 -20.98 7.21
CA VAL A 122 18.04 -20.09 6.05
C VAL A 122 18.80 -20.76 4.91
N LYS A 123 18.17 -20.90 3.74
CA LYS A 123 18.81 -21.59 2.59
C LYS A 123 19.76 -20.66 1.86
N HIS A 124 20.86 -21.21 1.36
CA HIS A 124 21.78 -20.52 0.44
C HIS A 124 21.65 -21.13 -0.94
N VAL A 125 21.42 -20.29 -1.96
CA VAL A 125 21.20 -20.73 -3.34
C VAL A 125 21.95 -19.85 -4.33
N ARG A 126 22.17 -20.39 -5.53
CA ARG A 126 22.79 -19.71 -6.68
C ARG A 126 22.03 -20.06 -7.94
N ASN A 127 22.14 -19.23 -8.98
CA ASN A 127 21.48 -19.43 -10.28
C ASN A 127 19.97 -19.74 -10.13
N LEU A 128 19.28 -19.02 -9.24
CA LEU A 128 17.89 -19.27 -8.91
C LEU A 128 16.99 -18.82 -10.07
N THR A 129 16.21 -19.74 -10.64
CA THR A 129 15.25 -19.37 -11.69
C THR A 129 14.05 -18.65 -11.09
N GLN A 130 13.40 -17.77 -11.86
CA GLN A 130 12.17 -17.10 -11.44
C GLN A 130 11.04 -18.10 -11.08
N LYS A 131 10.99 -19.24 -11.78
CA LYS A 131 10.02 -20.30 -11.53
C LYS A 131 10.25 -20.96 -10.18
N ASP A 132 11.50 -21.33 -9.90
CA ASP A 132 11.86 -21.96 -8.62
C ASP A 132 11.68 -20.95 -7.48
N PHE A 133 12.03 -19.67 -7.71
CA PHE A 133 11.77 -18.60 -6.76
C PHE A 133 10.28 -18.47 -6.39
N LEU A 134 9.40 -18.41 -7.39
CA LEU A 134 7.95 -18.32 -7.18
C LEU A 134 7.38 -19.52 -6.42
N HIS A 135 7.88 -20.71 -6.73
CA HIS A 135 7.39 -21.96 -6.15
C HIS A 135 7.88 -22.13 -4.70
N ASP A 136 9.17 -21.87 -4.44
CA ASP A 136 9.81 -22.24 -3.18
C ASP A 136 9.88 -21.09 -2.16
N TYR A 137 9.94 -19.83 -2.61
CA TYR A 137 10.33 -18.70 -1.75
C TYR A 137 9.41 -17.48 -1.76
N ALA A 138 8.84 -17.07 -2.91
CA ALA A 138 8.22 -15.76 -3.08
C ALA A 138 7.18 -15.40 -2.00
N PHE A 139 6.28 -16.34 -1.70
CA PHE A 139 5.19 -16.17 -0.74
C PHE A 139 5.18 -17.28 0.30
N THR A 140 6.38 -17.71 0.71
CA THR A 140 6.57 -18.73 1.73
C THR A 140 7.32 -18.14 2.92
N MET A 141 7.22 -18.81 4.07
CA MET A 141 8.03 -18.43 5.23
C MET A 141 9.47 -18.92 5.14
N GLN A 142 9.93 -19.57 4.06
CA GLN A 142 11.30 -20.06 3.95
C GLN A 142 12.25 -18.91 3.57
N PRO A 143 13.05 -18.37 4.50
CA PRO A 143 14.04 -17.36 4.14
C PRO A 143 15.13 -17.99 3.27
N VAL A 144 15.65 -17.19 2.34
CA VAL A 144 16.69 -17.62 1.41
C VAL A 144 17.69 -16.50 1.16
N VAL A 145 18.97 -16.87 1.05
CA VAL A 145 20.06 -16.02 0.58
C VAL A 145 20.46 -16.48 -0.82
N VAL A 146 20.31 -15.58 -1.79
CA VAL A 146 20.76 -15.78 -3.16
C VAL A 146 22.16 -15.18 -3.30
N GLU A 147 23.18 -16.04 -3.40
CA GLU A 147 24.59 -15.61 -3.28
C GLU A 147 25.09 -14.82 -4.50
N ASP A 148 24.43 -14.98 -5.64
CA ASP A 148 24.73 -14.29 -6.90
C ASP A 148 23.64 -13.29 -7.30
N GLY A 149 22.79 -12.89 -6.34
CA GLY A 149 21.60 -12.05 -6.58
C GLY A 149 21.89 -10.67 -7.18
N GLN A 150 23.10 -10.14 -7.01
CA GLN A 150 23.52 -8.81 -7.47
C GLN A 150 24.29 -8.84 -8.81
N LEU A 151 24.02 -9.83 -9.65
CA LEU A 151 24.69 -9.97 -10.95
C LEU A 151 24.57 -8.68 -11.78
N ASN A 152 25.70 -8.16 -12.27
CA ASN A 152 25.81 -6.94 -13.08
C ASN A 152 25.41 -5.62 -12.38
N TRP A 153 25.36 -5.59 -11.05
CA TRP A 153 25.13 -4.33 -10.33
C TRP A 153 26.44 -3.57 -10.14
N THR A 154 26.40 -2.24 -10.27
CA THR A 154 27.53 -1.33 -9.98
C THR A 154 27.36 -0.60 -8.65
N ALA A 155 26.28 -0.89 -7.93
CA ALA A 155 25.94 -0.25 -6.65
C ALA A 155 27.00 -0.53 -5.57
N ARG A 156 27.68 -1.68 -5.62
CA ARG A 156 28.71 -2.05 -4.65
C ARG A 156 29.93 -1.14 -4.71
N GLU A 157 30.29 -0.70 -5.92
CA GLU A 157 31.42 0.19 -6.16
C GLU A 157 31.04 1.66 -6.03
N THR A 158 29.75 1.98 -6.21
CA THR A 158 29.28 3.37 -6.29
C THR A 158 28.68 3.88 -4.98
N PHE A 159 27.86 3.06 -4.32
CA PHE A 159 27.07 3.52 -3.17
C PHE A 159 27.98 3.75 -1.96
N SER A 160 27.90 4.96 -1.44
CA SER A 160 28.70 5.45 -0.33
C SER A 160 27.97 6.61 0.35
N TYR A 161 28.44 7.00 1.53
CA TYR A 161 27.90 8.16 2.24
C TYR A 161 27.90 9.41 1.35
N ASP A 162 29.02 9.68 0.67
CA ASP A 162 29.17 10.85 -0.20
C ASP A 162 28.28 10.77 -1.45
N TYR A 163 28.11 9.58 -2.02
CA TYR A 163 27.19 9.38 -3.15
C TYR A 163 25.74 9.71 -2.75
N PHE A 164 25.25 9.15 -1.64
CA PHE A 164 23.91 9.44 -1.16
C PHE A 164 23.74 10.91 -0.78
N LYS A 165 24.75 11.52 -0.13
CA LYS A 165 24.77 12.94 0.19
C LYS A 165 24.62 13.83 -1.06
N GLY A 166 25.18 13.42 -2.20
CA GLY A 166 25.02 14.10 -3.48
C GLY A 166 23.59 14.05 -4.05
N ILE A 167 22.82 13.02 -3.71
CA ILE A 167 21.42 12.86 -4.14
C ILE A 167 20.48 13.64 -3.21
N TYR A 168 20.66 13.49 -1.91
CA TYR A 168 19.83 14.14 -0.88
C TYR A 168 20.41 15.49 -0.44
N THR A 169 20.67 16.36 -1.42
CA THR A 169 21.19 17.71 -1.16
C THR A 169 20.16 18.59 -0.42
N PRO A 170 20.59 19.50 0.47
CA PRO A 170 19.68 20.41 1.14
C PRO A 170 18.83 21.23 0.16
N GLY A 171 17.51 21.24 0.35
CA GLY A 171 16.55 21.90 -0.54
C GLY A 171 16.14 21.06 -1.77
N SER A 172 16.68 19.85 -1.93
CA SER A 172 16.17 18.93 -2.94
C SER A 172 14.82 18.35 -2.51
N LYS A 173 13.98 18.04 -3.50
CA LYS A 173 12.67 17.42 -3.24
C LYS A 173 12.81 16.05 -2.56
N ALA A 174 13.83 15.27 -2.92
CA ALA A 174 14.10 13.98 -2.30
C ALA A 174 14.42 14.13 -0.82
N PHE A 175 15.22 15.14 -0.46
CA PHE A 175 15.55 15.46 0.92
C PHE A 175 14.33 15.88 1.74
N GLU A 176 13.49 16.77 1.20
CA GLU A 176 12.26 17.23 1.88
C GLU A 176 11.22 16.13 2.04
N GLN A 177 11.07 15.27 1.03
CA GLN A 177 10.08 14.20 1.06
C GLN A 177 10.38 13.15 2.12
N VAL A 178 11.65 12.85 2.42
CA VAL A 178 11.97 11.89 3.48
C VAL A 178 11.46 12.33 4.84
N SER A 179 11.40 13.65 5.10
CA SER A 179 10.89 14.18 6.38
C SER A 179 9.37 14.37 6.40
N THR A 180 8.71 14.42 5.25
CA THR A 180 7.29 14.84 5.14
C THR A 180 6.35 13.78 4.57
N LYS A 181 6.89 12.79 3.85
CA LYS A 181 6.11 11.78 3.09
C LYS A 181 6.72 10.38 3.13
N CYS A 182 8.04 10.26 3.03
CA CYS A 182 8.73 9.00 3.24
C CYS A 182 9.03 8.80 4.74
N GLN A 183 9.88 7.84 5.06
CA GLN A 183 10.24 7.44 6.42
C GLN A 183 11.75 7.51 6.62
N PHE A 184 12.13 7.90 7.83
CA PHE A 184 13.50 7.87 8.33
C PHE A 184 13.52 7.06 9.62
N PHE A 185 14.45 6.12 9.71
CA PHE A 185 14.68 5.27 10.86
C PHE A 185 15.97 5.71 11.55
N PRO A 186 15.88 6.49 12.63
CA PRO A 186 17.07 6.95 13.34
C PRO A 186 17.73 5.84 14.15
N TYR A 187 16.98 4.79 14.50
CA TYR A 187 17.37 3.78 15.48
C TYR A 187 17.96 4.42 16.75
N ASP A 188 18.95 3.81 17.40
CA ASP A 188 19.59 4.31 18.63
C ASP A 188 20.49 5.56 18.40
N THR A 189 20.15 6.41 17.43
CA THR A 189 20.83 7.69 17.20
C THR A 189 19.95 8.87 17.59
N ASN A 190 20.58 9.99 17.94
CA ASN A 190 19.87 11.25 18.22
C ASN A 190 19.49 12.02 16.95
N MET A 191 19.50 11.38 15.78
CA MET A 191 19.23 12.04 14.51
C MET A 191 17.72 12.09 14.23
N ASN A 192 17.19 13.21 13.78
CA ASN A 192 15.78 13.37 13.43
C ASN A 192 15.49 13.24 11.93
N GLY A 193 16.52 13.08 11.09
CA GLY A 193 16.35 12.95 9.65
C GLY A 193 17.65 12.96 8.85
N LEU A 194 17.50 12.85 7.53
CA LEU A 194 18.63 12.87 6.58
C LEU A 194 19.48 14.14 6.66
N ARG A 195 18.91 15.25 7.12
CA ARG A 195 19.67 16.50 7.35
C ARG A 195 20.84 16.28 8.27
N GLU A 196 20.57 15.73 9.45
CA GLU A 196 21.57 15.55 10.49
C GLU A 196 22.53 14.42 10.10
N PHE A 197 22.03 13.39 9.43
CA PHE A 197 22.85 12.32 8.87
C PHE A 197 23.87 12.84 7.85
N PHE A 198 23.45 13.57 6.81
CA PHE A 198 24.37 14.04 5.76
C PHE A 198 25.21 15.28 6.14
N THR A 199 24.99 15.82 7.33
CA THR A 199 25.81 16.91 7.90
C THR A 199 26.78 16.43 8.98
N MET A 200 26.88 15.11 9.22
CA MET A 200 27.87 14.55 10.12
C MET A 200 29.30 14.97 9.76
N SER A 201 30.14 15.11 10.79
CA SER A 201 31.58 15.32 10.65
C SER A 201 32.21 14.13 9.91
N LYS A 202 33.35 14.38 9.26
CA LYS A 202 34.11 13.30 8.62
C LYS A 202 34.56 12.25 9.63
N ASP A 203 34.98 12.67 10.82
CA ASP A 203 35.42 11.74 11.88
C ASP A 203 34.28 10.85 12.38
N ARG A 204 33.05 11.37 12.48
CA ARG A 204 31.86 10.58 12.80
C ARG A 204 31.45 9.63 11.67
N VAL A 205 31.59 10.03 10.40
CA VAL A 205 31.35 9.10 9.26
C VAL A 205 32.37 7.94 9.29
N GLU A 206 33.63 8.25 9.63
CA GLU A 206 34.74 7.29 9.69
C GLU A 206 34.80 6.44 10.98
N GLY A 207 33.90 6.68 11.94
CA GLY A 207 33.78 5.85 13.16
C GLY A 207 34.79 6.19 14.23
N LYS A 208 35.31 7.41 14.24
CA LYS A 208 36.20 7.92 15.30
C LYS A 208 35.45 8.62 16.43
N GLU A 209 34.15 8.89 16.24
CA GLU A 209 33.26 9.48 17.24
C GLU A 209 32.21 8.45 17.70
N ASP A 210 30.96 8.87 17.90
CA ASP A 210 29.86 7.99 18.25
C ASP A 210 29.39 7.14 17.07
N ARG A 211 28.91 5.95 17.42
CA ARG A 211 28.41 4.96 16.47
C ARG A 211 27.06 5.41 15.90
N TRP A 212 26.80 5.07 14.64
CA TRP A 212 25.51 5.29 14.00
C TRP A 212 25.08 4.11 13.12
N TYR A 213 23.77 3.91 13.06
CA TYR A 213 23.08 3.04 12.10
C TYR A 213 21.73 3.67 11.82
N ILE A 214 21.43 3.93 10.55
CA ILE A 214 20.21 4.61 10.11
C ILE A 214 19.60 3.88 8.91
N GLY A 215 18.31 4.08 8.72
CA GLY A 215 17.57 3.65 7.54
C GLY A 215 16.71 4.76 6.97
N TRP A 216 16.41 4.74 5.68
CA TRP A 216 15.43 5.64 5.08
C TRP A 216 14.78 5.03 3.84
N SER A 217 13.56 5.47 3.52
CA SER A 217 12.94 5.16 2.24
C SER A 217 13.30 6.20 1.19
N ASN A 218 13.67 5.70 0.02
CA ASN A 218 13.77 6.47 -1.21
C ASN A 218 12.43 6.43 -1.95
N CYS A 219 11.53 7.35 -1.61
CA CYS A 219 10.18 7.40 -2.20
C CYS A 219 10.01 8.47 -3.30
N GLU A 220 11.05 9.26 -3.59
CA GLU A 220 11.02 10.32 -4.60
C GLU A 220 11.52 9.79 -5.95
N GLY A 221 10.73 9.95 -7.01
CA GLY A 221 10.97 9.31 -8.31
C GLY A 221 12.35 9.58 -8.92
N PRO A 222 12.74 10.83 -9.18
CA PRO A 222 14.09 11.20 -9.61
C PRO A 222 15.22 10.60 -8.76
N ALA A 223 15.16 10.67 -7.44
CA ALA A 223 16.18 10.05 -6.58
C ALA A 223 16.19 8.52 -6.69
N ALA A 224 15.03 7.89 -6.79
CA ALA A 224 14.91 6.44 -7.05
C ALA A 224 15.49 6.04 -8.40
N ASN A 225 15.24 6.83 -9.44
CA ASN A 225 15.81 6.61 -10.77
C ASN A 225 17.32 6.76 -10.78
N GLU A 226 17.88 7.66 -9.96
CA GLU A 226 19.34 7.80 -9.81
C GLU A 226 19.95 6.55 -9.20
N LEU A 227 19.38 6.02 -8.11
CA LEU A 227 19.87 4.78 -7.49
C LEU A 227 19.73 3.59 -8.46
N ARG A 228 18.62 3.50 -9.19
CA ARG A 228 18.33 2.40 -10.15
C ARG A 228 19.22 2.38 -11.39
N LYS A 229 20.11 3.36 -11.57
CA LYS A 229 21.22 3.25 -12.54
C LYS A 229 22.25 2.19 -12.12
N HIS A 230 22.32 1.88 -10.83
CA HIS A 230 23.40 1.08 -10.25
C HIS A 230 22.97 -0.30 -9.74
N TYR A 231 21.68 -0.50 -9.51
CA TYR A 231 21.08 -1.80 -9.20
C TYR A 231 19.77 -1.94 -9.97
N HIS A 232 19.37 -3.18 -10.21
CA HIS A 232 18.20 -3.52 -11.03
C HIS A 232 17.30 -4.44 -10.22
N LEU A 233 16.14 -4.80 -10.77
CA LEU A 233 15.35 -5.89 -10.19
C LEU A 233 16.24 -7.16 -10.14
N PRO A 234 16.41 -7.83 -8.98
CA PRO A 234 17.16 -9.08 -8.91
C PRO A 234 16.67 -10.09 -9.94
N TYR A 235 17.58 -10.77 -10.64
CA TYR A 235 17.25 -11.57 -11.82
C TYR A 235 16.25 -12.71 -11.54
N PHE A 236 16.23 -13.20 -10.30
CA PHE A 236 15.36 -14.28 -9.83
C PHE A 236 13.97 -13.78 -9.42
N LEU A 237 13.75 -12.46 -9.31
CA LEU A 237 12.42 -11.88 -9.09
C LEU A 237 11.69 -11.76 -10.44
N PRO A 238 10.48 -12.36 -10.59
CA PRO A 238 9.69 -12.21 -11.80
C PRO A 238 9.21 -10.77 -11.98
N PRO A 239 9.35 -10.18 -13.18
CA PRO A 239 8.86 -8.83 -13.47
C PRO A 239 7.32 -8.71 -13.47
N GLU A 240 6.60 -9.83 -13.50
CA GLU A 240 5.13 -9.89 -13.47
C GLU A 240 4.55 -9.70 -12.07
N LEU A 241 5.35 -9.83 -11.01
CA LEU A 241 4.93 -9.49 -9.65
C LEU A 241 4.78 -7.98 -9.51
N ASP A 242 3.96 -7.56 -8.56
CA ASP A 242 3.88 -6.15 -8.21
C ASP A 242 5.11 -5.80 -7.36
N HIS A 243 5.93 -4.85 -7.84
CA HIS A 243 7.13 -4.41 -7.13
C HIS A 243 6.91 -3.05 -6.49
N SER A 244 7.34 -2.90 -5.25
CA SER A 244 7.31 -1.62 -4.56
C SER A 244 8.15 -0.60 -5.33
N LYS A 245 7.61 0.62 -5.46
CA LYS A 245 8.35 1.75 -6.05
C LYS A 245 9.30 2.40 -5.05
N VAL A 246 9.20 2.01 -3.78
CA VAL A 246 10.01 2.53 -2.68
C VAL A 246 11.17 1.58 -2.46
N ASP A 247 12.36 2.15 -2.39
CA ASP A 247 13.55 1.40 -2.00
C ASP A 247 13.93 1.79 -0.57
N TRP A 248 14.39 0.84 0.22
CA TRP A 248 14.91 1.06 1.56
C TRP A 248 16.42 1.04 1.52
N VAL A 249 17.06 2.05 2.08
CA VAL A 249 18.50 2.07 2.26
C VAL A 249 18.81 2.03 3.74
N PHE A 250 19.70 1.12 4.12
CA PHE A 250 20.21 1.01 5.49
C PHE A 250 21.73 1.14 5.46
N MET A 251 22.26 2.01 6.32
CA MET A 251 23.68 2.27 6.40
C MET A 251 24.11 2.42 7.86
N GLY A 252 25.25 1.82 8.21
CA GLY A 252 25.81 2.03 9.54
C GLY A 252 27.02 1.20 9.88
N MET A 253 27.56 1.48 11.06
CA MET A 253 28.79 0.92 11.59
C MET A 253 28.62 -0.47 12.19
N PRO A 254 29.71 -1.25 12.33
CA PRO A 254 29.71 -2.52 13.07
C PRO A 254 29.04 -2.44 14.44
N GLY A 255 28.21 -3.44 14.78
CA GLY A 255 27.40 -3.60 16.01
C GLY A 255 25.89 -3.76 15.71
N TYR A 256 25.01 -3.52 16.70
CA TYR A 256 23.54 -3.53 16.56
C TYR A 256 23.00 -2.71 15.37
N GLY A 257 22.23 -3.34 14.49
CA GLY A 257 21.48 -2.70 13.43
C GLY A 257 20.03 -2.44 13.86
N ALA A 258 19.07 -2.88 13.05
CA ALA A 258 17.66 -2.85 13.42
C ALA A 258 17.36 -3.84 14.56
N PRO A 259 16.66 -3.43 15.63
CA PRO A 259 16.27 -4.29 16.74
C PRO A 259 15.23 -5.34 16.30
N MET A 260 14.83 -6.25 17.19
CA MET A 260 13.82 -7.26 16.89
C MET A 260 12.46 -6.64 16.55
N HIS A 261 11.96 -6.87 15.33
CA HIS A 261 10.70 -6.33 14.84
C HIS A 261 10.09 -7.21 13.75
N VAL A 262 8.86 -6.89 13.35
CA VAL A 262 8.24 -7.36 12.10
C VAL A 262 8.02 -6.15 11.20
N ASP A 263 8.04 -6.37 9.90
CA ASP A 263 7.72 -5.37 8.91
C ASP A 263 6.21 -5.33 8.66
N PHE A 264 5.61 -4.14 8.69
CA PHE A 264 4.20 -3.96 8.34
C PHE A 264 4.01 -3.80 6.83
N VAL A 265 4.51 -4.79 6.09
CA VAL A 265 4.43 -4.88 4.64
C VAL A 265 3.43 -5.97 4.22
N THR A 266 2.89 -5.86 3.02
CA THR A 266 1.81 -6.76 2.58
C THR A 266 2.29 -8.21 2.40
N THR A 267 3.50 -8.43 1.89
CA THR A 267 4.06 -9.79 1.71
C THR A 267 5.55 -9.85 2.09
N SER A 268 6.45 -9.95 1.11
CA SER A 268 7.84 -10.31 1.30
C SER A 268 8.78 -9.19 0.91
N SER A 269 9.94 -9.18 1.57
CA SER A 269 10.98 -8.18 1.41
C SER A 269 12.25 -8.86 0.89
N TRP A 270 13.02 -8.13 0.08
CA TRP A 270 14.39 -8.50 -0.25
C TRP A 270 15.36 -7.40 0.18
N GLN A 271 16.55 -7.79 0.63
CA GLN A 271 17.63 -6.87 0.98
C GLN A 271 18.96 -7.36 0.40
N ALA A 272 19.55 -6.52 -0.44
CA ALA A 272 20.84 -6.73 -1.07
C ALA A 272 21.96 -6.11 -0.24
N GLN A 273 22.88 -6.95 0.24
CA GLN A 273 24.04 -6.51 1.01
C GLN A 273 25.12 -6.00 0.05
N LEU A 274 25.31 -4.68 -0.01
CA LEU A 274 26.26 -4.07 -0.96
C LEU A 274 27.68 -4.01 -0.38
N ARG A 275 27.79 -3.68 0.91
CA ARG A 275 29.05 -3.48 1.64
C ARG A 275 28.93 -3.95 3.08
N GLY A 276 30.01 -4.41 3.71
CA GLY A 276 29.96 -4.97 5.06
C GLY A 276 29.16 -6.28 5.16
N ILE A 277 29.15 -6.90 6.34
CA ILE A 277 28.44 -8.17 6.58
C ILE A 277 27.36 -7.93 7.63
N LYS A 278 26.14 -8.39 7.35
CA LYS A 278 25.02 -8.29 8.27
C LYS A 278 24.61 -9.68 8.74
N LYS A 279 24.66 -9.91 10.05
CA LYS A 279 24.03 -11.06 10.70
C LYS A 279 22.54 -10.73 10.87
N TRP A 280 21.71 -11.65 10.43
CA TRP A 280 20.27 -11.66 10.64
C TRP A 280 19.94 -12.74 11.66
N THR A 281 19.10 -12.40 12.63
CA THR A 281 18.51 -13.35 13.57
C THR A 281 17.00 -13.25 13.41
N PHE A 282 16.37 -14.40 13.15
CA PHE A 282 14.92 -14.54 13.04
C PHE A 282 14.38 -15.28 14.25
N GLU A 283 13.27 -14.82 14.81
CA GLU A 283 12.51 -15.50 15.86
C GLU A 283 11.12 -15.87 15.37
N THR A 284 10.67 -17.05 15.77
CA THR A 284 9.32 -17.53 15.40
C THR A 284 8.24 -16.64 16.04
N PRO A 285 7.18 -16.30 15.28
CA PRO A 285 6.06 -15.57 15.85
C PRO A 285 5.43 -16.33 17.04
N PRO A 286 5.02 -15.63 18.12
CA PRO A 286 4.60 -16.26 19.36
C PRO A 286 3.54 -17.37 19.28
N GLU A 287 2.57 -17.26 18.37
CA GLU A 287 1.53 -18.26 18.13
C GLU A 287 2.04 -19.58 17.55
N CYS A 288 3.27 -19.60 17.02
CA CYS A 288 3.89 -20.76 16.37
C CYS A 288 5.03 -21.40 17.18
N TYR A 289 5.24 -20.98 18.44
CA TYR A 289 6.19 -21.62 19.34
C TYR A 289 5.91 -23.12 19.48
N GLY A 290 6.95 -23.94 19.35
CA GLY A 290 6.87 -25.41 19.43
C GLY A 290 6.46 -26.11 18.13
N ILE A 291 6.06 -25.37 17.10
CA ILE A 291 5.80 -25.89 15.75
C ILE A 291 6.93 -25.48 14.81
N CYS A 292 7.29 -24.19 14.82
CA CYS A 292 8.30 -23.61 13.96
C CYS A 292 9.65 -23.49 14.70
N PRO A 293 10.78 -23.36 13.98
CA PRO A 293 12.09 -23.25 14.61
C PRO A 293 12.15 -22.00 15.49
N THR A 294 12.56 -22.14 16.75
CA THR A 294 12.58 -21.04 17.71
C THR A 294 13.40 -19.85 17.21
N THR A 295 14.58 -20.13 16.66
CA THR A 295 15.50 -19.11 16.15
C THR A 295 16.20 -19.62 14.90
N LEU A 296 16.36 -18.75 13.91
CA LEU A 296 17.23 -18.97 12.75
C LEU A 296 18.25 -17.84 12.68
N GLU A 297 19.48 -18.14 12.25
CA GLU A 297 20.51 -17.12 12.04
C GLU A 297 21.17 -17.29 10.68
N VAL A 298 21.52 -16.19 10.05
CA VAL A 298 22.29 -16.18 8.80
C VAL A 298 23.19 -14.96 8.71
N LYS A 299 24.31 -15.10 8.00
CA LYS A 299 25.20 -13.98 7.68
C LYS A 299 25.09 -13.69 6.20
N VAL A 300 24.68 -12.47 5.87
CA VAL A 300 24.55 -12.00 4.49
C VAL A 300 25.78 -11.12 4.18
N LYS A 301 26.49 -11.47 3.11
CA LYS A 301 27.77 -10.87 2.71
C LYS A 301 27.61 -9.98 1.47
N PRO A 302 28.60 -9.12 1.17
CA PRO A 302 28.58 -8.31 -0.04
C PRO A 302 28.38 -9.14 -1.31
N GLY A 303 27.39 -8.77 -2.12
CA GLY A 303 26.99 -9.48 -3.35
C GLY A 303 25.78 -10.41 -3.19
N GLU A 304 25.39 -10.73 -1.95
CA GLU A 304 24.27 -11.61 -1.65
C GLU A 304 22.97 -10.81 -1.47
N ILE A 305 21.82 -11.46 -1.72
CA ILE A 305 20.50 -10.90 -1.46
C ILE A 305 19.73 -11.86 -0.56
N ILE A 306 19.23 -11.37 0.58
CA ILE A 306 18.31 -12.12 1.41
C ILE A 306 16.87 -11.82 1.01
N VAL A 307 16.03 -12.84 0.97
CA VAL A 307 14.59 -12.74 0.78
C VAL A 307 13.90 -13.43 1.96
N PHE A 308 12.91 -12.76 2.53
CA PHE A 308 12.16 -13.25 3.67
C PHE A 308 10.78 -12.59 3.74
N ASP A 309 9.84 -13.27 4.40
CA ASP A 309 8.56 -12.68 4.79
C ASP A 309 8.77 -11.85 6.06
N GLY A 310 8.91 -10.53 5.89
CA GLY A 310 9.15 -9.58 6.98
C GLY A 310 7.94 -9.39 7.90
N ASN A 311 6.73 -9.70 7.43
CA ASN A 311 5.50 -9.57 8.22
C ASN A 311 5.27 -10.80 9.12
N SER A 312 5.77 -11.97 8.71
CA SER A 312 5.65 -13.21 9.49
C SER A 312 6.82 -13.44 10.46
N TRP A 313 8.07 -13.16 10.04
CA TRP A 313 9.24 -13.39 10.88
C TRP A 313 9.60 -12.17 11.71
N TYR A 314 9.69 -12.36 13.04
CA TYR A 314 10.41 -11.41 13.88
C TYR A 314 11.87 -11.48 13.49
N HIS A 315 12.50 -10.33 13.24
CA HIS A 315 13.88 -10.30 12.82
C HIS A 315 14.61 -9.09 13.39
N GLN A 316 15.90 -9.30 13.61
CA GLN A 316 16.85 -8.27 13.99
C GLN A 316 18.13 -8.41 13.18
N THR A 317 18.91 -7.34 13.15
CA THR A 317 20.15 -7.29 12.38
C THR A 317 21.32 -6.77 13.20
N GLU A 318 22.50 -7.29 12.93
CA GLU A 318 23.76 -6.87 13.52
C GLU A 318 24.82 -6.78 12.43
N ILE A 319 25.52 -5.66 12.34
CA ILE A 319 26.64 -5.46 11.42
C ILE A 319 27.88 -6.07 12.05
N ILE A 320 28.44 -7.09 11.43
CA ILE A 320 29.63 -7.79 11.94
C ILE A 320 30.86 -7.47 11.10
N GLY A 321 32.03 -7.51 11.74
CA GLY A 321 33.31 -7.14 11.12
C GLY A 321 33.73 -5.71 11.47
N ASN A 322 34.51 -5.08 10.58
CA ASN A 322 35.10 -3.76 10.79
C ASN A 322 34.63 -2.71 9.76
N GLU A 323 33.85 -3.13 8.77
CA GLU A 323 33.43 -2.27 7.66
C GLU A 323 32.00 -1.74 7.88
N THR A 324 31.75 -0.50 7.45
CA THR A 324 30.40 0.07 7.37
C THR A 324 29.52 -0.77 6.44
N SER A 325 28.35 -1.16 6.94
CA SER A 325 27.33 -1.83 6.15
C SER A 325 26.58 -0.86 5.25
N ILE A 326 26.32 -1.25 4.01
CA ILE A 326 25.38 -0.58 3.11
C ILE A 326 24.46 -1.65 2.53
N VAL A 327 23.16 -1.45 2.66
CA VAL A 327 22.12 -2.35 2.16
C VAL A 327 21.08 -1.54 1.41
N ILE A 328 20.60 -2.09 0.30
CA ILE A 328 19.40 -1.61 -0.38
C ILE A 328 18.38 -2.75 -0.48
N GLY A 329 17.11 -2.45 -0.31
CA GLY A 329 16.04 -3.44 -0.38
C GLY A 329 14.72 -2.85 -0.85
N SER A 330 13.75 -3.71 -1.10
CA SER A 330 12.40 -3.34 -1.48
C SER A 330 11.45 -4.52 -1.24
N GLU A 331 10.16 -4.30 -1.42
CA GLU A 331 9.13 -5.32 -1.35
C GLU A 331 8.62 -5.74 -2.73
N TYR A 332 8.02 -6.92 -2.78
CA TYR A 332 7.19 -7.38 -3.89
C TYR A 332 5.87 -7.96 -3.35
N PHE A 333 4.88 -8.15 -4.22
CA PHE A 333 3.51 -8.55 -3.87
C PHE A 333 2.90 -9.54 -4.85
#